data_AF-A0AAU7YV83-F1
#
_entry.id   AF-A0AAU7YV83-F1
#
_cell.length_a   1.000
_cell.length_b   1.000
_cell.length_c   1.000
_cell.angle_alpha   90.00
_cell.angle_beta   90.00
_cell.angle_gamma   90.00
#
_symmetry.space_group_name_H-M   'P 1'
#
loop_
_entity.id
_entity.type
_entity.pdbx_description
1 polymer ?
#
loop_
_entity_poly.entity_id
_entity_poly.type
_entity_poly.pdbx_seq_one_letter_code
_entity_poly.pdbx_strand_id
1 'polypeptide(L)'
;MEDPVVAAAQLAFSVRIKNSSDVSENTKNAQAIAKGWRRAVHELDPDRFHIEALVDPELDQKIDVVDRETSCAYEFKVSGKNAASEFYKDVVKVIIWNKGRKKKLSSLVFITEEKYGRPYLDAPMPKAYIKHLAHEGLTVSVAYVRHE
;
A
#
# COMPACT_ATOMS: atom_id res chain seq x y z
N MET A 1 0.88 -19.47 3.21
CA MET A 1 2.15 -18.95 2.69
C MET A 1 2.11 -17.45 2.94
N GLU A 2 3.13 -16.89 3.57
CA GLU A 2 3.19 -15.46 3.84
C GLU A 2 3.36 -14.68 2.53
N ASP A 3 2.64 -13.57 2.36
CA ASP A 3 2.71 -12.75 1.15
C ASP A 3 4.10 -12.09 1.07
N PRO A 4 4.91 -12.36 0.01
CA PRO A 4 6.28 -11.87 -0.06
C PRO A 4 6.37 -10.34 -0.16
N VAL A 5 5.33 -9.68 -0.69
CA VAL A 5 5.28 -8.21 -0.79
C VAL A 5 5.07 -7.60 0.59
N VAL A 6 4.22 -8.21 1.41
CA VAL A 6 3.98 -7.80 2.81
C VAL A 6 5.20 -8.12 3.68
N ALA A 7 5.83 -9.28 3.50
CA ALA A 7 7.06 -9.64 4.21
C ALA A 7 8.20 -8.65 3.91
N ALA A 8 8.37 -8.25 2.64
CA ALA A 8 9.32 -7.21 2.26
C ALA A 8 8.99 -5.86 2.92
N ALA A 9 7.70 -5.51 3.07
CA ALA A 9 7.29 -4.29 3.76
C ALA A 9 7.62 -4.35 5.25
N GLN A 10 7.38 -5.48 5.91
CA GLN A 10 7.74 -5.71 7.31
C GLN A 10 9.26 -5.54 7.53
N LEU A 11 10.08 -6.15 6.66
CA LEU A 11 11.54 -6.01 6.71
C LEU A 11 11.98 -4.56 6.49
N ALA A 12 11.44 -3.88 5.46
CA ALA A 12 11.75 -2.47 5.21
C ALA A 12 11.29 -1.56 6.35
N PHE A 13 10.19 -1.88 7.02
CA PHE A 13 9.69 -1.12 8.15
C PHE A 13 10.57 -1.23 9.39
N SER A 14 11.21 -2.38 9.60
CA SER A 14 12.06 -2.64 10.78
C SER A 14 13.22 -1.66 10.94
N VAL A 15 13.70 -1.06 9.85
CA VAL A 15 14.80 -0.08 9.88
C VAL A 15 14.34 1.36 10.18
N ARG A 16 13.05 1.58 10.44
CA ARG A 16 12.50 2.91 10.77
C ARG A 16 13.12 3.48 12.04
N ILE A 17 13.55 4.75 11.98
CA ILE A 17 14.10 5.45 13.13
C ILE A 17 12.92 5.94 14.00
N LYS A 18 12.90 5.59 15.29
CA LYS A 18 11.90 6.07 16.26
C LYS A 18 12.29 7.45 16.79
N ASN A 19 11.29 8.24 17.18
CA ASN A 19 11.40 9.39 18.08
C ASN A 19 12.22 10.61 17.60
N SER A 20 12.44 10.81 16.30
CA SER A 20 12.86 12.14 15.84
C SER A 20 11.68 13.10 15.96
N SER A 21 11.86 14.22 16.66
CA SER A 21 10.90 15.33 16.67
C SER A 21 10.94 16.14 15.36
N ASP A 22 11.93 15.90 14.50
CA ASP A 22 12.07 16.56 13.21
C ASP A 22 11.15 15.91 12.16
N VAL A 23 10.16 16.70 11.72
CA VAL A 23 9.21 16.29 10.67
C VAL A 23 9.93 16.00 9.34
N SER A 24 11.00 16.73 9.03
CA SER A 24 11.78 16.56 7.81
C SER A 24 12.55 15.24 7.81
N GLU A 25 13.17 14.88 8.93
CA GLU A 25 13.85 13.58 9.07
C GLU A 25 12.88 12.41 8.97
N ASN A 26 11.73 12.51 9.65
CA ASN A 26 10.69 11.49 9.57
C ASN A 26 10.16 11.32 8.14
N THR A 27 10.01 12.42 7.40
CA THR A 27 9.56 12.39 5.99
C THR A 27 10.62 11.72 5.10
N LYS A 28 11.89 12.11 5.23
CA LYS A 28 13.00 11.50 4.48
C LYS A 28 13.14 10.01 4.79
N ASN A 29 13.03 9.62 6.06
CA ASN A 29 13.10 8.22 6.47
C ASN A 29 11.93 7.40 5.91
N ALA A 30 10.70 7.93 5.97
CA ALA A 30 9.54 7.27 5.39
C ALA A 30 9.67 7.07 3.87
N GLN A 31 10.16 8.08 3.15
CA GLN A 31 10.43 7.97 1.71
C GLN A 31 11.52 6.95 1.40
N ALA A 32 12.60 6.91 2.19
CA ALA A 32 13.68 5.95 2.02
C ALA A 32 13.19 4.51 2.24
N ILE A 33 12.35 4.28 3.25
CA ILE A 33 11.72 2.98 3.52
C ILE A 33 10.81 2.56 2.36
N ALA A 34 9.91 3.44 1.91
CA ALA A 34 9.01 3.13 0.80
C ALA A 34 9.80 2.82 -0.49
N LYS A 35 10.88 3.57 -0.76
CA LYS A 35 11.78 3.30 -1.88
C LYS A 35 12.50 1.95 -1.73
N GLY A 36 13.03 1.66 -0.54
CA GLY A 36 13.71 0.40 -0.24
C GLY A 36 12.80 -0.81 -0.39
N TRP A 37 11.57 -0.73 0.12
CA TRP A 37 10.54 -1.75 -0.03
C TRP A 37 10.21 -2.02 -1.50
N ARG A 38 9.86 -0.99 -2.28
CA ARG A 38 9.52 -1.16 -3.70
C ARG A 38 10.67 -1.80 -4.49
N ARG A 39 11.90 -1.36 -4.22
CA ARG A 39 13.10 -1.96 -4.82
C ARG A 39 13.23 -3.44 -4.46
N ALA A 40 13.10 -3.80 -3.18
CA ALA A 40 13.18 -5.19 -2.73
C ALA A 40 12.11 -6.06 -3.40
N VAL A 41 10.87 -5.56 -3.51
CA VAL A 41 9.78 -6.28 -4.19
C VAL A 41 10.09 -6.47 -5.68
N HIS A 42 10.58 -5.43 -6.36
CA HIS A 42 10.97 -5.54 -7.77
C HIS A 42 12.09 -6.56 -8.00
N GLU A 43 13.06 -6.65 -7.08
CA GLU A 43 14.18 -7.60 -7.16
C GLU A 43 13.73 -9.06 -6.95
N LEU A 44 12.55 -9.32 -6.37
CA LEU A 44 12.01 -10.69 -6.25
C LEU A 44 11.66 -11.29 -7.62
N ASP A 45 11.02 -10.50 -8.47
CA ASP A 45 10.63 -10.87 -9.83
C ASP A 45 10.33 -9.59 -10.64
N PRO A 46 11.31 -9.08 -11.41
CA PRO A 46 11.17 -7.83 -12.17
C PRO A 46 10.10 -7.85 -13.27
N ASP A 47 9.76 -9.03 -13.80
CA ASP A 47 8.78 -9.18 -14.87
C ASP A 47 7.35 -9.19 -14.33
N ARG A 48 7.19 -9.73 -13.12
CA ARG A 48 5.91 -9.77 -12.40
C ARG A 48 5.55 -8.45 -11.73
N PHE A 49 6.49 -7.86 -10.99
CA PHE A 49 6.21 -6.71 -10.12
C PHE A 49 6.55 -5.38 -10.79
N HIS A 50 5.52 -4.60 -11.08
CA HIS A 50 5.66 -3.26 -11.64
C HIS A 50 5.54 -2.21 -10.53
N ILE A 51 6.67 -1.56 -10.22
CA ILE A 51 6.73 -0.51 -9.19
C ILE A 51 6.33 0.85 -9.73
N GLU A 52 5.79 1.71 -8.86
CA GLU A 52 5.46 3.11 -9.17
C GLU A 52 4.57 3.27 -10.42
N ALA A 53 3.61 2.37 -10.57
CA ALA A 53 2.75 2.27 -11.72
C ALA A 53 1.80 3.47 -11.83
N LEU A 54 1.92 4.26 -12.90
CA LEU A 54 1.05 5.43 -13.13
C LEU A 54 -0.43 5.02 -13.24
N VAL A 55 -1.27 5.62 -12.38
CA VAL A 55 -2.72 5.37 -12.36
C VAL A 55 -3.35 5.76 -13.68
N ASP A 56 -3.10 6.99 -14.09
CA ASP A 56 -3.56 7.59 -15.33
C ASP A 56 -2.52 8.64 -15.77
N PRO A 57 -2.18 8.78 -17.06
CA PRO A 57 -1.20 9.77 -17.51
C PRO A 57 -1.55 11.22 -17.17
N GLU A 58 -2.85 11.54 -17.00
CA GLU A 58 -3.32 12.87 -16.62
C GLU A 58 -3.30 13.10 -15.10
N LEU A 59 -3.11 12.04 -14.33
CA LEU A 59 -3.07 12.08 -12.87
C LEU A 59 -1.64 11.83 -12.38
N ASP A 60 -1.05 12.78 -11.67
CA ASP A 60 0.25 12.60 -11.00
C ASP A 60 0.12 11.71 -9.76
N GLN A 61 -0.41 10.50 -9.94
CA GLN A 61 -0.65 9.50 -8.91
C GLN A 61 -0.18 8.13 -9.40
N LYS A 62 0.42 7.37 -8.48
CA LYS A 62 1.01 6.06 -8.74
C LYS A 62 0.49 5.05 -7.73
N ILE A 63 0.39 3.79 -8.17
CA ILE A 63 0.29 2.62 -7.29
C ILE A 63 1.72 2.17 -6.99
N ASP A 64 2.05 1.97 -5.71
CA ASP A 64 3.41 1.63 -5.31
C ASP A 64 3.92 0.33 -5.94
N VAL A 65 3.11 -0.74 -5.93
CA VAL A 65 3.42 -2.01 -6.59
C VAL A 65 2.16 -2.59 -7.23
N VAL A 66 2.29 -3.02 -8.48
CA VAL A 66 1.30 -3.85 -9.17
C VAL A 66 1.90 -5.23 -9.43
N ASP A 67 1.29 -6.26 -8.87
CA ASP A 67 1.54 -7.65 -9.21
C ASP A 67 0.67 -8.04 -10.42
N ARG A 68 1.34 -8.22 -11.57
CA ARG A 68 0.66 -8.51 -12.84
C ARG A 68 0.18 -9.95 -12.95
N GLU A 69 0.71 -10.86 -12.13
CA GLU A 69 0.31 -12.26 -12.13
C GLU A 69 -1.02 -12.43 -11.40
N THR A 70 -1.13 -11.85 -10.20
CA THR A 70 -2.31 -11.98 -9.34
C THR A 70 -3.34 -10.85 -9.54
N SER A 71 -3.03 -9.84 -10.37
CA SER A 71 -3.84 -8.63 -10.52
C SER A 71 -4.08 -7.92 -9.18
N CYS A 72 -3.04 -7.83 -8.36
CA CYS A 72 -3.08 -7.21 -7.04
C CYS A 72 -2.29 -5.90 -7.02
N ALA A 73 -2.84 -4.87 -6.39
CA ALA A 73 -2.12 -3.66 -6.04
C ALA A 73 -1.69 -3.69 -4.57
N TYR A 74 -0.53 -3.11 -4.28
CA TYR A 74 -0.04 -2.90 -2.94
C TYR A 74 0.33 -1.43 -2.77
N GLU A 75 -0.03 -0.87 -1.62
CA GLU A 75 0.27 0.50 -1.23
C GLU A 75 0.84 0.49 0.19
N PHE A 76 1.97 1.17 0.41
CA PHE A 76 2.64 1.12 1.70
C PHE A 76 2.70 2.49 2.39
N LYS A 77 1.79 2.67 3.35
CA LYS A 77 1.79 3.84 4.22
C LYS A 77 2.75 3.67 5.38
N VAL A 78 3.99 4.10 5.18
CA VAL A 78 5.07 4.06 6.19
C VAL A 78 4.82 5.02 7.36
N SER A 79 4.30 6.22 7.06
CA SER A 79 4.02 7.23 8.10
C SER A 79 2.77 6.85 8.89
N GLY A 80 2.83 6.92 10.21
CA GLY A 80 1.68 6.67 11.08
C GLY A 80 0.58 7.75 11.06
N LYS A 81 0.68 8.75 10.18
CA LYS A 81 -0.31 9.85 10.10
C LYS A 81 -1.32 9.57 8.98
N ASN A 82 -2.59 9.88 9.24
CA ASN A 82 -3.68 9.90 8.27
C ASN A 82 -3.92 8.57 7.53
N ALA A 83 -3.67 7.42 8.17
CA ALA A 83 -3.80 6.09 7.55
C ALA A 83 -5.16 5.87 6.87
N ALA A 84 -6.27 6.31 7.49
CA ALA A 84 -7.60 6.19 6.90
C ALA A 84 -7.77 7.02 5.62
N SER A 85 -7.28 8.27 5.60
CA SER A 85 -7.39 9.13 4.41
C SER A 85 -6.60 8.58 3.23
N GLU A 86 -5.40 8.05 3.49
CA GLU A 86 -4.56 7.43 2.46
C GLU A 86 -5.19 6.13 1.95
N PHE A 87 -5.73 5.31 2.85
CA PHE A 87 -6.47 4.11 2.48
C PHE A 87 -7.59 4.39 1.48
N TYR A 88 -8.45 5.39 1.74
CA TYR A 88 -9.52 5.75 0.78
C TYR A 88 -8.96 6.27 -0.55
N LYS A 89 -7.90 7.08 -0.49
CA LYS A 89 -7.24 7.60 -1.69
C LYS A 89 -6.67 6.45 -2.55
N ASP A 90 -6.08 5.45 -1.92
CA ASP A 90 -5.47 4.30 -2.58
C ASP A 90 -6.52 3.35 -3.19
N VAL A 91 -7.67 3.19 -2.54
CA VAL A 91 -8.84 2.54 -3.17
C VAL A 91 -9.27 3.30 -4.43
N VAL A 92 -9.37 4.63 -4.36
CA VAL A 92 -9.74 5.46 -5.52
C VAL A 92 -8.73 5.32 -6.66
N LYS A 93 -7.42 5.25 -6.37
CA LYS A 93 -6.40 4.98 -7.39
C LYS A 93 -6.69 3.68 -8.14
N VAL A 94 -6.99 2.59 -7.44
CA VAL A 94 -7.29 1.29 -8.06
C VAL A 94 -8.57 1.35 -8.90
N ILE A 95 -9.61 2.03 -8.41
CA ILE A 95 -10.86 2.24 -9.18
C ILE A 95 -10.57 2.99 -10.48
N ILE A 96 -9.81 4.09 -10.43
CA ILE A 96 -9.46 4.87 -11.60
C ILE A 96 -8.56 4.05 -12.55
N TRP A 97 -7.54 3.37 -12.03
CA TRP A 97 -6.68 2.47 -12.80
C TRP A 97 -7.52 1.50 -13.65
N ASN A 98 -8.57 0.94 -13.06
CA ASN A 98 -9.45 -0.04 -13.71
C ASN A 98 -10.39 0.53 -14.78
N LYS A 99 -10.67 1.85 -14.81
CA LYS A 99 -11.63 2.44 -15.78
C LYS A 99 -11.19 2.31 -17.23
N GLY A 100 -9.89 2.43 -17.50
CA GLY A 100 -9.33 2.44 -18.86
C GLY A 100 -8.67 1.14 -19.32
N ARG A 101 -8.71 0.07 -18.51
CA ARG A 101 -7.86 -1.11 -18.73
C ARG A 101 -8.67 -2.38 -18.93
N LYS A 102 -8.26 -3.20 -19.92
CA LYS A 102 -8.82 -4.53 -20.19
C LYS A 102 -8.51 -5.51 -19.05
N LYS A 103 -7.24 -5.54 -18.60
CA LYS A 103 -6.81 -6.32 -17.43
C LYS A 103 -6.94 -5.45 -16.19
N LYS A 104 -7.98 -5.72 -15.40
CA LYS A 104 -8.27 -5.00 -14.16
C LYS A 104 -7.50 -5.61 -12.98
N LEU A 105 -7.20 -4.76 -12.01
CA LEU A 105 -6.82 -5.16 -10.67
C LEU A 105 -8.07 -5.68 -9.95
N SER A 106 -7.94 -6.83 -9.31
CA SER A 106 -9.01 -7.51 -8.56
C SER A 106 -8.85 -7.34 -7.05
N SER A 107 -7.68 -6.88 -6.60
CA SER A 107 -7.39 -6.72 -5.18
C SER A 107 -6.45 -5.55 -4.87
N LEU A 108 -6.55 -5.06 -3.64
CA LEU A 108 -5.67 -4.08 -3.02
C LEU A 108 -5.25 -4.58 -1.63
N VAL A 109 -3.95 -4.54 -1.34
CA VAL A 109 -3.40 -4.72 0.00
C VAL A 109 -2.84 -3.38 0.46
N PHE A 110 -3.49 -2.76 1.45
CA PHE A 110 -3.01 -1.54 2.08
C PHE A 110 -2.15 -1.90 3.29
N ILE A 111 -0.85 -1.57 3.22
CA ILE A 111 0.13 -1.92 4.24
C ILE A 111 0.39 -0.70 5.12
N THR A 112 0.32 -0.85 6.44
CA THR A 112 0.64 0.26 7.37
C THR A 112 1.07 -0.22 8.75
N GLU A 113 1.67 0.66 9.56
CA GLU A 113 2.06 0.33 10.93
C GLU A 113 0.83 0.01 11.79
N GLU A 114 0.86 -1.12 12.49
CA GLU A 114 -0.28 -1.58 13.30
C GLU A 114 -0.73 -0.53 14.32
N LYS A 115 0.22 0.03 15.08
CA LYS A 115 -0.04 0.96 16.18
C LYS A 115 -0.86 2.18 15.74
N TYR A 116 -0.63 2.67 14.52
CA TYR A 116 -1.30 3.85 14.01
C TYR A 116 -2.43 3.52 13.03
N GLY A 117 -2.33 2.44 12.28
CA GLY A 117 -3.34 2.06 11.30
C GLY A 117 -4.54 1.37 11.91
N ARG A 118 -4.32 0.39 12.80
CA ARG A 118 -5.36 -0.49 13.32
C ARG A 118 -6.53 0.27 13.98
N PRO A 119 -6.30 1.28 14.85
CA PRO A 119 -7.41 2.00 15.49
C PRO A 119 -8.38 2.67 14.51
N TYR A 120 -7.91 3.08 13.33
CA TYR A 120 -8.74 3.77 12.34
C TYR A 120 -9.26 2.86 11.24
N LEU A 121 -8.47 1.85 10.84
CA LEU A 121 -8.82 0.96 9.72
C LEU A 121 -9.68 -0.24 10.17
N ASP A 122 -9.61 -0.61 11.45
CA ASP A 122 -10.54 -1.60 12.03
C ASP A 122 -11.86 -0.96 12.50
N ALA A 123 -12.03 0.36 12.30
CA ALA A 123 -13.26 1.07 12.63
C ALA A 123 -14.44 0.60 11.75
N PRO A 124 -15.70 0.83 12.18
CA PRO A 124 -16.88 0.34 11.44
C PRO A 124 -16.96 0.83 10.00
N MET A 125 -16.59 2.09 9.73
CA MET A 125 -16.73 2.69 8.40
C MET A 125 -15.78 2.06 7.35
N PRO A 126 -14.45 1.96 7.57
CA PRO A 126 -13.58 1.24 6.64
C PRO A 126 -13.96 -0.23 6.46
N LYS A 127 -14.37 -0.93 7.53
CA LYS A 127 -14.85 -2.33 7.42
C LYS A 127 -16.08 -2.47 6.54
N ALA A 128 -17.06 -1.59 6.71
CA ALA A 128 -18.25 -1.58 5.86
C ALA A 128 -17.89 -1.28 4.40
N TYR A 129 -16.95 -0.36 4.18
CA TYR A 129 -16.48 -0.02 2.84
C TYR A 129 -15.73 -1.18 2.17
N ILE A 130 -14.81 -1.85 2.88
CA ILE A 130 -14.10 -3.05 2.39
C ILE A 130 -15.11 -4.14 1.97
N LYS A 131 -16.14 -4.38 2.79
CA LYS A 131 -17.20 -5.34 2.46
C LYS A 131 -17.97 -4.93 1.20
N HIS A 132 -18.30 -3.65 1.06
CA HIS A 132 -18.96 -3.13 -0.14
C HIS A 132 -18.09 -3.32 -1.39
N LEU A 133 -16.80 -2.96 -1.33
CA LEU A 133 -15.88 -3.13 -2.46
C LEU A 133 -15.76 -4.60 -2.90
N ALA A 134 -15.77 -5.54 -1.95
CA ALA A 134 -15.75 -6.96 -2.28
C ALA A 134 -17.01 -7.39 -3.07
N HIS A 135 -18.19 -6.84 -2.77
CA HIS A 135 -19.40 -7.07 -3.58
C HIS A 135 -19.29 -6.45 -4.98
N GLU A 136 -18.56 -5.35 -5.12
CA GLU A 136 -18.25 -4.69 -6.41
C GLU A 136 -17.08 -5.36 -7.17
N GLY A 137 -16.56 -6.48 -6.67
CA GLY A 137 -15.48 -7.25 -7.31
C GLY A 137 -14.06 -6.74 -7.06
N LEU A 138 -13.86 -5.86 -6.07
CA LEU A 138 -12.54 -5.42 -5.61
C LEU A 138 -12.28 -5.92 -4.18
N THR A 139 -11.41 -6.91 -4.03
CA THR A 139 -11.01 -7.43 -2.72
C THR A 139 -10.00 -6.50 -2.06
N VAL A 140 -10.34 -5.87 -0.96
CA VAL A 140 -9.43 -5.00 -0.22
C VAL A 140 -9.06 -5.63 1.11
N SER A 141 -7.76 -5.62 1.45
CA SER A 141 -7.26 -6.07 2.74
C SER A 141 -6.27 -5.07 3.32
N VAL A 142 -6.13 -5.09 4.65
CA VAL A 142 -5.17 -4.27 5.37
C VAL A 142 -4.14 -5.20 5.99
N ALA A 143 -2.87 -5.00 5.65
CA ALA A 143 -1.75 -5.69 6.26
C ALA A 143 -1.07 -4.77 7.27
N TYR A 144 -0.85 -5.27 8.48
CA TYR A 144 -0.22 -4.50 9.55
C TYR A 144 1.23 -4.92 9.73
N VAL A 145 2.14 -3.94 9.64
CA VAL A 145 3.55 -4.12 9.98
C VAL A 145 3.84 -3.60 11.38
N ARG A 146 4.87 -4.17 12.02
CA ARG A 146 5.28 -3.83 13.39
C ARG A 146 6.74 -3.45 13.43
N HIS A 147 7.09 -2.57 14.36
CA HIS A 147 8.47 -2.34 14.75
C HIS A 147 8.71 -3.24 15.97
N GLU A 148 9.52 -4.29 15.83
CA GLU A 148 9.90 -5.14 16.97
C GLU A 148 10.61 -4.34 18.08
#